data_AF-A0A962Q513-F1
#
_entry.id   AF-A0A962Q513-F1
#
_cell.length_a   1.000
_cell.length_b   1.000
_cell.length_c   1.000
_cell.angle_alpha   90.00
_cell.angle_beta   90.00
_cell.angle_gamma   90.00
#
_symmetry.space_group_name_H-M   'P 1'
#
loop_
_entity.id
_entity.type
_entity.pdbx_description
1 polymer ?
#
loop_
_entity_poly.entity_id
_entity_poly.type
_entity_poly.pdbx_seq_one_letter_code
_entity_poly.pdbx_strand_id
1 'polypeptide(L)'
;MLEAYRIHVAERAALNIPPKPLKADQVAELVELLKNPPAGEEDYLLDLISNRVPPGVDEAAYVKAGFLSAIVKGEASSPLIDKLSAVKLLGNMHGGYNIETLVSQLTDAELGAAAAAELKHTLLVFEAFHDVAELAKSGNQNARDVMQSWAEGEWFTSQPEVPESIKVSVFKVTGETNTDDLSPAPDAWSRPDIPLHALAMYKMTRDGLVPKEHGVTGPMDQILQLQEKGLPVALVGDVVGTGSSRKSATNSVLWYFGEEMDGVPNKKSGGICIGGNVAPIFYNTMEDAGALVFEAPVEKLGMGDVIEIRPYDGKILSESGEVLSEFTLKSDVLLDEVRAGGRINLIIGRGLTTRAREALGLPPSDLFRKPEQPDDTGKGFTLAQ
;
A
#
# COMPACT_ATOMS: atom_id res chain seq x y z
N MET A 1 -10.36 1.79 -27.99
CA MET A 1 -9.51 1.82 -26.78
C MET A 1 -8.32 2.78 -26.85
N LEU A 2 -7.23 2.45 -27.57
CA LEU A 2 -5.90 3.08 -27.38
C LEU A 2 -5.87 4.58 -27.65
N GLU A 3 -6.45 5.05 -28.75
CA GLU A 3 -6.47 6.47 -29.09
C GLU A 3 -7.18 7.30 -28.02
N ALA A 4 -8.37 6.88 -27.61
CA ALA A 4 -9.13 7.52 -26.54
C ALA A 4 -8.36 7.52 -25.20
N TYR A 5 -7.67 6.41 -24.89
CA TYR A 5 -6.85 6.34 -23.67
C TYR A 5 -5.63 7.26 -23.75
N ARG A 6 -4.96 7.38 -24.89
CA ARG A 6 -3.85 8.33 -25.10
C ARG A 6 -4.29 9.78 -24.99
N ILE A 7 -5.49 10.12 -25.47
CA ILE A 7 -6.08 11.46 -25.26
C ILE A 7 -6.26 11.72 -23.76
N HIS A 8 -6.86 10.78 -23.02
CA HIS A 8 -7.03 10.89 -21.57
C HIS A 8 -5.69 11.00 -20.82
N VAL A 9 -4.66 10.27 -21.25
CA VAL A 9 -3.29 10.41 -20.73
C VAL A 9 -2.78 11.84 -20.92
N ALA A 10 -2.95 12.42 -22.11
CA ALA A 10 -2.51 13.80 -22.39
C ALA A 10 -3.29 14.84 -21.57
N GLU A 11 -4.62 14.68 -21.43
CA GLU A 11 -5.46 15.55 -20.60
C GLU A 11 -5.02 15.53 -19.12
N ARG A 12 -4.67 14.36 -18.61
CA ARG A 12 -4.24 14.17 -17.21
C ARG A 12 -2.80 14.67 -17.01
N ALA A 13 -1.93 14.48 -17.99
CA ALA A 13 -0.57 15.02 -17.97
C ALA A 13 -0.54 16.55 -17.91
N ALA A 14 -1.51 17.25 -18.51
CA ALA A 14 -1.63 18.71 -18.39
C ALA A 14 -1.89 19.19 -16.95
N LEU A 15 -2.37 18.30 -16.07
CA LEU A 15 -2.57 18.53 -14.64
C LEU A 15 -1.43 17.96 -13.79
N ASN A 16 -0.39 17.39 -14.40
CA ASN A 16 0.69 16.64 -13.75
C ASN A 16 0.20 15.46 -12.88
N ILE A 17 -0.82 14.74 -13.35
CA ILE A 17 -1.34 13.53 -12.69
C ILE A 17 -1.41 12.36 -13.67
N PRO A 18 -1.31 11.09 -13.21
CA PRO A 18 -1.43 9.93 -14.07
C PRO A 18 -2.85 9.77 -14.63
N PRO A 19 -3.02 9.00 -15.73
CA PRO A 19 -4.34 8.62 -16.20
C PRO A 19 -5.10 7.84 -15.12
N LYS A 20 -6.43 7.88 -15.20
CA LYS A 20 -7.29 6.98 -14.40
C LYS A 20 -6.96 5.50 -14.70
N PRO A 21 -7.16 4.59 -13.73
CA PRO A 21 -7.12 3.16 -13.99
C PRO A 21 -8.14 2.78 -15.07
N LEU A 22 -7.89 1.67 -15.75
CA LEU A 22 -8.77 1.13 -16.76
C LEU A 22 -10.07 0.63 -16.13
N LYS A 23 -11.18 0.92 -16.80
CA LYS A 23 -12.50 0.36 -16.50
C LYS A 23 -12.70 -1.00 -17.16
N ALA A 24 -13.74 -1.73 -16.74
CA ALA A 24 -14.02 -3.07 -17.23
C ALA A 24 -14.19 -3.16 -18.77
N ASP A 25 -14.89 -2.20 -19.37
CA ASP A 25 -15.04 -2.09 -20.83
C ASP A 25 -13.70 -1.87 -21.55
N GLN A 26 -12.85 -0.99 -21.00
CA GLN A 26 -11.51 -0.76 -21.52
C GLN A 26 -10.61 -1.99 -21.38
N VAL A 27 -10.70 -2.73 -20.27
CA VAL A 27 -9.97 -3.99 -20.11
C VAL A 27 -10.47 -5.05 -21.08
N ALA A 28 -11.78 -5.12 -21.34
CA ALA A 28 -12.33 -6.03 -22.35
C ALA A 28 -11.80 -5.71 -23.76
N GLU A 29 -11.73 -4.43 -24.14
CA GLU A 29 -11.11 -4.03 -25.41
C GLU A 29 -9.59 -4.31 -25.42
N LEU A 30 -8.89 -4.10 -24.30
CA LEU A 30 -7.47 -4.42 -24.14
C LEU A 30 -7.20 -5.92 -24.34
N VAL A 31 -8.08 -6.80 -23.85
CA VAL A 31 -7.98 -8.25 -24.05
C VAL A 31 -7.99 -8.60 -25.53
N GLU A 32 -8.87 -7.99 -26.33
CA GLU A 32 -8.91 -8.25 -27.78
C GLU A 32 -7.63 -7.75 -28.49
N LEU A 33 -7.06 -6.63 -28.04
CA LEU A 33 -5.76 -6.15 -28.51
C LEU A 33 -4.61 -7.08 -28.08
N LEU A 34 -4.64 -7.63 -26.86
CA LEU A 34 -3.63 -8.59 -26.40
C LEU A 34 -3.69 -9.91 -27.18
N LYS A 35 -4.86 -10.31 -27.70
CA LYS A 35 -5.00 -11.48 -28.59
C LYS A 35 -4.46 -11.21 -30.00
N ASN A 36 -4.62 -9.99 -30.49
CA ASN A 36 -4.20 -9.56 -31.84
C ASN A 36 -3.48 -8.20 -31.79
N PRO A 37 -2.24 -8.14 -31.29
CA PRO A 37 -1.57 -6.87 -31.02
C PRO A 37 -1.24 -6.13 -32.31
N PRO A 38 -1.55 -4.82 -32.40
CA PRO A 38 -1.02 -3.97 -33.46
C PRO A 38 0.51 -3.90 -33.34
N ALA A 39 1.20 -3.89 -34.49
CA ALA A 39 2.65 -3.81 -34.52
C ALA A 39 3.18 -2.52 -33.85
N GLY A 40 4.13 -2.66 -32.93
CA GLY A 40 4.74 -1.55 -32.21
C GLY A 40 3.98 -1.10 -30.96
N GLU A 41 2.88 -1.75 -30.60
CA GLU A 41 2.09 -1.47 -29.39
C GLU A 41 2.32 -2.51 -28.27
N GLU A 42 3.15 -3.52 -28.50
CA GLU A 42 3.28 -4.71 -27.64
C GLU A 42 3.62 -4.36 -26.19
N ASP A 43 4.67 -3.57 -25.98
CA ASP A 43 5.11 -3.14 -24.65
C ASP A 43 4.06 -2.26 -23.96
N TYR A 44 3.35 -1.43 -24.73
CA TYR A 44 2.32 -0.55 -24.18
C TYR A 44 1.12 -1.36 -23.69
N LEU A 45 0.68 -2.37 -24.45
CA LEU A 45 -0.41 -3.27 -24.03
C LEU A 45 -0.03 -4.04 -22.77
N LEU A 46 1.23 -4.50 -22.68
CA LEU A 46 1.76 -5.19 -21.49
C LEU A 46 1.82 -4.27 -20.27
N ASP A 47 2.21 -3.00 -20.43
CA ASP A 47 2.15 -2.02 -19.33
C ASP A 47 0.71 -1.79 -18.84
N LEU A 48 -0.24 -1.61 -19.77
CA LEU A 48 -1.63 -1.38 -19.43
C LEU A 48 -2.24 -2.52 -18.59
N ILE A 49 -2.05 -3.77 -19.02
CA ILE A 49 -2.61 -4.93 -18.29
C ILE A 49 -1.89 -5.17 -16.96
N SER A 50 -0.59 -4.88 -16.89
CA SER A 50 0.21 -5.09 -15.68
C SER A 50 -0.07 -4.04 -14.62
N ASN A 51 -0.14 -2.76 -15.03
CA ASN A 51 0.01 -1.63 -14.12
C ASN A 51 -1.19 -0.69 -14.07
N ARG A 52 -2.16 -0.77 -14.99
CA ARG A 52 -3.28 0.18 -15.06
C ARG A 52 -4.65 -0.43 -14.72
N VAL A 53 -4.72 -1.70 -14.31
CA VAL A 53 -5.96 -2.36 -13.88
C VAL A 53 -6.00 -2.42 -12.35
N PRO A 54 -7.11 -1.98 -11.69
CA PRO A 54 -7.28 -2.16 -10.25
C PRO A 54 -7.17 -3.64 -9.82
N PRO A 55 -6.64 -3.93 -8.62
CA PRO A 55 -6.55 -5.30 -8.08
C PRO A 55 -7.87 -5.73 -7.40
N GLY A 56 -7.88 -6.95 -6.83
CA GLY A 56 -8.97 -7.38 -5.96
C GLY A 56 -10.24 -7.79 -6.71
N VAL A 57 -11.37 -7.28 -6.25
CA VAL A 57 -12.72 -7.61 -6.74
C VAL A 57 -13.37 -6.49 -7.55
N ASP A 58 -12.55 -5.59 -8.10
CA ASP A 58 -13.02 -4.57 -9.05
C ASP A 58 -13.55 -5.23 -10.35
N GLU A 59 -14.50 -4.58 -11.02
CA GLU A 59 -15.08 -5.09 -12.27
C GLU A 59 -14.02 -5.24 -13.38
N ALA A 60 -13.03 -4.35 -13.43
CA ALA A 60 -11.92 -4.45 -14.37
C ALA A 60 -10.95 -5.60 -13.99
N ALA A 61 -10.76 -5.82 -12.68
CA ALA A 61 -10.00 -6.97 -12.17
C ALA A 61 -10.68 -8.29 -12.57
N TYR A 62 -12.02 -8.37 -12.51
CA TYR A 62 -12.77 -9.55 -12.96
C TYR A 62 -12.46 -9.91 -14.42
N VAL A 63 -12.49 -8.92 -15.32
CA VAL A 63 -12.18 -9.14 -16.75
C VAL A 63 -10.72 -9.55 -16.94
N LYS A 64 -9.78 -8.90 -16.25
CA LYS A 64 -8.35 -9.26 -16.27
C LYS A 64 -8.12 -10.69 -15.79
N ALA A 65 -8.64 -11.05 -14.62
CA ALA A 65 -8.52 -12.40 -14.06
C ALA A 65 -9.11 -13.44 -15.01
N GLY A 66 -10.33 -13.23 -15.52
CA GLY A 66 -10.97 -14.16 -16.46
C GLY A 66 -10.13 -14.42 -17.70
N PHE A 67 -9.54 -13.38 -18.30
CA PHE A 67 -8.65 -13.55 -19.45
C PHE A 67 -7.36 -14.31 -19.11
N LEU A 68 -6.68 -13.94 -18.02
CA LEU A 68 -5.44 -14.61 -17.61
C LEU A 68 -5.69 -16.07 -17.24
N SER A 69 -6.81 -16.37 -16.57
CA SER A 69 -7.25 -17.73 -16.29
C SER A 69 -7.52 -18.54 -17.56
N ALA A 70 -8.13 -17.92 -18.58
CA ALA A 70 -8.36 -18.57 -19.87
C ALA A 70 -7.04 -18.89 -20.60
N ILE A 71 -6.02 -18.02 -20.51
CA ILE A 71 -4.67 -18.31 -21.03
C ILE A 71 -4.07 -19.51 -20.31
N VAL A 72 -4.09 -19.51 -18.97
CA VAL A 72 -3.56 -20.60 -18.14
C VAL A 72 -4.20 -21.95 -18.51
N LYS A 73 -5.53 -21.97 -18.67
CA LYS A 73 -6.32 -23.15 -19.06
C LYS A 73 -6.20 -23.54 -20.54
N GLY A 74 -5.60 -22.71 -21.39
CA GLY A 74 -5.51 -22.93 -22.83
C GLY A 74 -6.82 -22.69 -23.59
N GLU A 75 -7.77 -21.97 -22.97
CA GLU A 75 -9.05 -21.57 -23.54
C GLU A 75 -8.95 -20.27 -24.35
N ALA A 76 -7.89 -19.50 -24.10
CA ALA A 76 -7.51 -18.31 -24.87
C ALA A 76 -6.00 -18.33 -25.15
N SER A 77 -5.57 -17.51 -26.10
CA SER A 77 -4.15 -17.33 -26.42
C SER A 77 -3.83 -15.86 -26.70
N SER A 78 -2.58 -15.48 -26.45
CA SER A 78 -2.02 -14.18 -26.78
C SER A 78 -0.59 -14.40 -27.26
N PRO A 79 -0.12 -13.72 -28.32
CA PRO A 79 1.28 -13.75 -28.70
C PRO A 79 2.20 -13.01 -27.71
N LEU A 80 1.64 -12.24 -26.76
CA LEU A 80 2.40 -11.42 -25.79
C LEU A 80 2.42 -12.02 -24.38
N ILE A 81 1.44 -12.86 -24.03
CA ILE A 81 1.29 -13.40 -22.69
C ILE A 81 1.21 -14.93 -22.79
N ASP A 82 2.30 -15.59 -22.41
CA ASP A 82 2.32 -17.04 -22.23
C ASP A 82 1.69 -17.46 -20.89
N LYS A 83 1.53 -18.77 -20.67
CA LYS A 83 0.92 -19.30 -19.46
C LYS A 83 1.67 -18.89 -18.19
N LEU A 84 3.00 -18.88 -18.22
CA LEU A 84 3.82 -18.52 -17.07
C LEU A 84 3.67 -17.04 -16.72
N SER A 85 3.66 -16.16 -17.71
CA SER A 85 3.43 -14.72 -17.53
C SER A 85 2.01 -14.46 -17.03
N ALA A 86 1.02 -15.22 -17.49
CA ALA A 86 -0.35 -15.13 -16.97
C ALA A 86 -0.44 -15.49 -15.48
N VAL A 87 0.27 -16.53 -15.03
CA VAL A 87 0.36 -16.88 -13.59
C VAL A 87 0.97 -15.73 -12.78
N LYS A 88 2.07 -15.13 -13.24
CA LYS A 88 2.69 -13.98 -12.57
C LYS A 88 1.75 -12.77 -12.50
N LEU A 89 1.04 -12.47 -13.59
CA LEU A 89 0.06 -11.39 -13.64
C LEU A 89 -1.12 -11.64 -12.71
N LEU A 90 -1.56 -12.90 -12.55
CA LEU A 90 -2.57 -13.29 -11.56
C LEU A 90 -2.04 -13.12 -10.14
N GLY A 91 -0.78 -13.46 -9.86
CA GLY A 91 -0.13 -13.24 -8.57
C GLY A 91 -0.15 -11.77 -8.13
N ASN A 92 0.11 -10.86 -9.08
CA ASN A 92 0.12 -9.42 -8.82
C ASN A 92 -1.29 -8.76 -8.72
N MET A 93 -2.36 -9.54 -8.60
CA MET A 93 -3.72 -9.03 -8.37
C MET A 93 -4.10 -8.96 -6.88
N HIS A 94 -3.19 -9.37 -5.99
CA HIS A 94 -3.26 -9.23 -4.52
C HIS A 94 -4.40 -9.97 -3.81
N GLY A 95 -5.40 -10.49 -4.52
CA GLY A 95 -6.54 -11.20 -3.96
C GLY A 95 -7.79 -11.13 -4.84
N GLY A 96 -8.82 -11.89 -4.47
CA GLY A 96 -10.11 -11.90 -5.18
C GLY A 96 -10.15 -12.91 -6.33
N TYR A 97 -10.45 -12.44 -7.54
CA TYR A 97 -10.75 -13.31 -8.69
C TYR A 97 -9.56 -14.15 -9.20
N ASN A 98 -8.34 -13.84 -8.79
CA ASN A 98 -7.12 -14.58 -9.15
C ASN A 98 -6.92 -15.89 -8.36
N ILE A 99 -7.46 -15.96 -7.14
CA ILE A 99 -7.08 -16.99 -6.13
C ILE A 99 -7.42 -18.41 -6.59
N GLU A 100 -8.67 -18.64 -7.01
CA GLU A 100 -9.13 -19.97 -7.42
C GLU A 100 -8.25 -20.52 -8.56
N THR A 101 -7.87 -19.68 -9.50
CA THR A 101 -7.01 -20.10 -10.61
C THR A 101 -5.62 -20.47 -10.10
N LEU A 102 -4.98 -19.64 -9.28
CA LEU A 102 -3.66 -19.95 -8.73
C LEU A 102 -3.67 -21.25 -7.92
N VAL A 103 -4.68 -21.47 -7.07
CA VAL A 103 -4.82 -22.72 -6.29
C VAL A 103 -5.00 -23.92 -7.21
N SER A 104 -5.83 -23.81 -8.26
CA SER A 104 -6.04 -24.90 -9.22
C SER A 104 -4.76 -25.33 -9.95
N GLN A 105 -3.79 -24.41 -10.12
CA GLN A 105 -2.55 -24.69 -10.81
C GLN A 105 -1.49 -25.38 -9.94
N LEU A 106 -1.67 -25.49 -8.61
CA LEU A 106 -0.70 -26.16 -7.73
C LEU A 106 -0.44 -27.62 -8.10
N THR A 107 -1.37 -28.28 -8.79
CA THR A 107 -1.24 -29.67 -9.27
C THR A 107 -0.70 -29.77 -10.70
N ASP A 108 -0.55 -28.66 -11.41
CA ASP A 108 -0.03 -28.62 -12.77
C ASP A 108 1.50 -28.84 -12.78
N ALA A 109 1.97 -29.67 -13.71
CA ALA A 109 3.38 -30.06 -13.79
C ALA A 109 4.31 -28.93 -14.26
N GLU A 110 3.79 -27.99 -15.06
CA GLU A 110 4.56 -26.89 -15.64
C GLU A 110 4.40 -25.60 -14.82
N LEU A 111 3.18 -25.34 -14.34
CA LEU A 111 2.79 -24.08 -13.70
C LEU A 111 2.77 -24.14 -12.18
N GLY A 112 2.75 -25.33 -11.57
CA GLY A 112 2.54 -25.48 -10.14
C GLY A 112 3.58 -24.79 -9.27
N ALA A 113 4.86 -24.80 -9.68
CA ALA A 113 5.92 -24.09 -8.97
C ALA A 113 5.75 -22.56 -9.04
N ALA A 114 5.32 -22.03 -10.19
CA ALA A 114 5.07 -20.60 -10.35
C ALA A 114 3.83 -20.16 -9.55
N ALA A 115 2.74 -20.93 -9.61
CA ALA A 115 1.54 -20.65 -8.84
C ALA A 115 1.80 -20.70 -7.33
N ALA A 116 2.63 -21.65 -6.88
CA ALA A 116 3.10 -21.69 -5.50
C ALA A 116 3.88 -20.43 -5.12
N ALA A 117 4.83 -20.00 -5.95
CA ALA A 117 5.60 -18.78 -5.70
C ALA A 117 4.69 -17.56 -5.50
N GLU A 118 3.67 -17.38 -6.33
CA GLU A 118 2.72 -16.27 -6.19
C GLU A 118 1.85 -16.40 -4.93
N LEU A 119 1.37 -17.61 -4.60
CA LEU A 119 0.53 -17.84 -3.42
C LEU A 119 1.28 -17.64 -2.10
N LYS A 120 2.59 -17.90 -2.05
CA LYS A 120 3.43 -17.68 -0.86
C LYS A 120 3.38 -16.24 -0.35
N HIS A 121 3.25 -15.27 -1.25
CA HIS A 121 3.19 -13.84 -0.93
C HIS A 121 1.75 -13.28 -0.90
N THR A 122 0.74 -14.09 -1.23
CA THR A 122 -0.66 -13.64 -1.25
C THR A 122 -1.31 -13.78 0.13
N LEU A 123 -1.72 -12.65 0.72
CA LEU A 123 -2.35 -12.64 2.05
C LEU A 123 -3.86 -12.91 2.00
N LEU A 124 -4.53 -12.41 0.96
CA LEU A 124 -5.99 -12.41 0.83
C LEU A 124 -6.53 -13.75 0.29
N VAL A 125 -6.05 -14.88 0.83
CA VAL A 125 -6.48 -16.23 0.44
C VAL A 125 -7.75 -16.71 1.14
N PHE A 126 -8.06 -16.16 2.32
CA PHE A 126 -9.28 -16.43 3.11
C PHE A 126 -9.65 -17.94 3.17
N GLU A 127 -10.79 -18.33 2.61
CA GLU A 127 -11.29 -19.71 2.64
C GLU A 127 -10.50 -20.66 1.73
N ALA A 128 -9.88 -20.15 0.66
CA ALA A 128 -9.04 -20.95 -0.24
C ALA A 128 -7.79 -21.50 0.46
N PHE A 129 -7.47 -21.01 1.66
CA PHE A 129 -6.53 -21.66 2.57
C PHE A 129 -6.84 -23.15 2.76
N HIS A 130 -8.13 -23.50 2.91
CA HIS A 130 -8.55 -24.89 3.14
C HIS A 130 -8.26 -25.77 1.93
N ASP A 131 -8.45 -25.26 0.72
CA ASP A 131 -8.16 -25.97 -0.53
C ASP A 131 -6.65 -26.26 -0.64
N VAL A 132 -5.80 -25.27 -0.34
CA VAL A 132 -4.34 -25.44 -0.32
C VAL A 132 -3.93 -26.45 0.77
N ALA A 133 -4.51 -26.37 1.96
CA ALA A 133 -4.23 -27.29 3.06
C ALA A 133 -4.65 -28.73 2.73
N GLU A 134 -5.78 -28.93 2.05
CA GLU A 134 -6.25 -30.25 1.59
C GLU A 134 -5.32 -30.84 0.53
N LEU A 135 -4.89 -30.03 -0.44
CA LEU A 135 -3.89 -30.44 -1.44
C LEU A 135 -2.57 -30.85 -0.79
N ALA A 136 -2.10 -30.08 0.19
CA ALA A 136 -0.87 -30.38 0.92
C ALA A 136 -0.96 -31.72 1.69
N LYS A 137 -2.10 -31.96 2.36
CA LYS A 137 -2.40 -33.23 3.04
C LYS A 137 -2.46 -34.41 2.07
N SER A 138 -3.00 -34.18 0.87
CA SER A 138 -3.10 -35.17 -0.21
C SER A 138 -1.76 -35.49 -0.89
N GLY A 139 -0.67 -34.82 -0.50
CA GLY A 139 0.68 -35.13 -0.98
C GLY A 139 1.22 -34.20 -2.07
N ASN A 140 0.50 -33.14 -2.43
CA ASN A 140 1.00 -32.17 -3.41
C ASN A 140 2.16 -31.35 -2.82
N GLN A 141 3.34 -31.41 -3.46
CA GLN A 141 4.55 -30.74 -2.95
C GLN A 141 4.44 -29.20 -3.01
N ASN A 142 3.90 -28.64 -4.10
CA ASN A 142 3.74 -27.20 -4.25
C ASN A 142 2.85 -26.61 -3.13
N ALA A 143 1.73 -27.28 -2.83
CA ALA A 143 0.83 -26.88 -1.74
C ALA A 143 1.49 -27.01 -0.36
N ARG A 144 2.32 -28.03 -0.14
CA ARG A 144 3.12 -28.15 1.09
C ARG A 144 4.10 -27.00 1.23
N ASP A 145 4.77 -26.62 0.15
CA ASP A 145 5.72 -25.51 0.15
C ASP A 145 5.03 -24.16 0.42
N VAL A 146 3.81 -23.96 -0.09
CA VAL A 146 2.97 -22.79 0.22
C VAL A 146 2.59 -22.77 1.70
N MET A 147 2.08 -23.89 2.23
CA MET A 147 1.71 -24.00 3.64
C MET A 147 2.90 -23.76 4.57
N GLN A 148 4.07 -24.31 4.23
CA GLN A 148 5.30 -24.11 5.01
C GLN A 148 5.74 -22.64 4.98
N SER A 149 5.75 -22.01 3.80
CA SER A 149 6.08 -20.60 3.62
C SER A 149 5.18 -19.67 4.44
N TRP A 150 3.86 -19.90 4.43
CA TRP A 150 2.93 -19.16 5.27
C TRP A 150 3.20 -19.38 6.76
N ALA A 151 3.49 -20.62 7.16
CA ALA A 151 3.79 -20.97 8.56
C ALA A 151 5.12 -20.37 9.07
N GLU A 152 6.08 -20.15 8.17
CA GLU A 152 7.35 -19.47 8.44
C GLU A 152 7.23 -17.94 8.35
N GLY A 153 6.12 -17.43 7.81
CA GLY A 153 5.88 -16.00 7.65
C GLY A 153 6.74 -15.37 6.55
N GLU A 154 7.08 -16.11 5.48
CA GLU A 154 7.92 -15.59 4.40
C GLU A 154 7.34 -14.34 3.71
N TRP A 155 6.00 -14.23 3.66
CA TRP A 155 5.31 -13.02 3.18
C TRP A 155 5.72 -11.75 3.95
N PHE A 156 6.12 -11.89 5.22
CA PHE A 156 6.56 -10.82 6.10
C PHE A 156 8.08 -10.68 6.10
N THR A 157 8.81 -11.79 6.21
CA THR A 157 10.28 -11.75 6.31
C THR A 157 10.97 -11.37 5.01
N SER A 158 10.31 -11.57 3.86
CA SER A 158 10.78 -11.08 2.56
C SER A 158 10.63 -9.56 2.38
N GLN A 159 9.80 -8.90 3.19
CA GLN A 159 9.69 -7.44 3.18
C GLN A 159 10.88 -6.81 3.93
N PRO A 160 11.42 -5.67 3.45
CA PRO A 160 12.44 -4.92 4.16
C PRO A 160 11.97 -4.55 5.57
N GLU A 161 12.86 -4.67 6.55
CA GLU A 161 12.62 -4.13 7.88
C GLU A 161 12.57 -2.61 7.85
N VAL A 162 11.87 -2.01 8.83
CA VAL A 162 11.99 -0.57 9.07
C VAL A 162 13.46 -0.25 9.31
N PRO A 163 14.08 0.69 8.59
CA PRO A 163 15.49 0.97 8.78
C PRO A 163 15.79 1.51 10.19
N GLU A 164 16.95 1.13 10.74
CA GLU A 164 17.46 1.71 12.00
C GLU A 164 17.74 3.22 11.90
N SER A 165 17.95 3.73 10.69
CA SER A 165 18.15 5.13 10.35
C SER A 165 17.40 5.48 9.07
N ILE A 166 16.61 6.55 9.13
CA ILE A 166 15.87 7.08 7.98
C ILE A 166 16.18 8.57 7.85
N LYS A 167 16.89 8.96 6.79
CA LYS A 167 17.07 10.37 6.44
C LYS A 167 15.89 10.88 5.65
N VAL A 168 15.29 11.98 6.09
CA VAL A 168 14.09 12.55 5.47
C VAL A 168 14.20 14.07 5.33
N SER A 169 13.46 14.62 4.38
CA SER A 169 13.18 16.06 4.29
C SER A 169 11.87 16.39 5.00
N VAL A 170 11.83 17.48 5.75
CA VAL A 170 10.65 17.87 6.54
C VAL A 170 9.70 18.73 5.71
N PHE A 171 8.44 18.30 5.58
CA PHE A 171 7.31 19.15 5.17
C PHE A 171 6.55 19.60 6.43
N LYS A 172 6.94 20.74 7.00
CA LYS A 172 6.36 21.27 8.24
C LYS A 172 5.10 22.09 7.96
N VAL A 173 4.03 21.81 8.70
CA VAL A 173 2.82 22.63 8.75
C VAL A 173 2.59 23.10 10.17
N THR A 174 2.73 24.40 10.41
CA THR A 174 2.58 25.00 11.74
C THR A 174 1.11 25.07 12.15
N GLY A 175 0.88 24.98 13.46
CA GLY A 175 -0.43 24.95 14.07
C GLY A 175 -1.18 23.62 13.86
N GLU A 176 -2.50 23.72 13.77
CA GLU A 176 -3.38 22.56 13.58
C GLU A 176 -3.60 22.27 12.09
N THR A 177 -3.33 21.04 11.68
CA THR A 177 -3.81 20.46 10.42
C THR A 177 -5.12 19.73 10.68
N ASN A 178 -6.22 20.29 10.19
CA ASN A 178 -7.50 19.59 10.14
C ASN A 178 -7.57 18.69 8.90
N THR A 179 -8.34 17.60 8.94
CA THR A 179 -8.53 16.76 7.75
C THR A 179 -9.20 17.49 6.58
N ASP A 180 -9.95 18.57 6.81
CA ASP A 180 -10.44 19.47 5.75
C ASP A 180 -9.31 20.22 5.03
N ASP A 181 -8.18 20.49 5.68
CA ASP A 181 -7.03 21.10 5.02
C ASP A 181 -6.39 20.14 4.02
N LEU A 182 -6.39 18.84 4.34
CA LEU A 182 -5.82 17.77 3.51
C LEU A 182 -6.78 17.27 2.43
N SER A 183 -8.08 17.37 2.69
CA SER A 183 -9.15 16.86 1.84
C SER A 183 -10.39 17.74 2.00
N PRO A 184 -10.46 18.90 1.32
CA PRO A 184 -11.52 19.87 1.54
C PRO A 184 -12.90 19.34 1.16
N ALA A 185 -13.93 19.72 1.94
CA ALA A 185 -15.30 19.30 1.70
C ALA A 185 -15.85 19.62 0.28
N PRO A 186 -15.57 20.80 -0.34
CA PRO A 186 -16.03 21.10 -1.71
C PRO A 186 -15.50 20.12 -2.77
N ASP A 187 -14.38 19.44 -2.50
CA ASP A 187 -13.73 18.50 -3.40
C ASP A 187 -14.09 17.03 -3.08
N ALA A 188 -15.11 16.81 -2.24
CA ALA A 188 -15.50 15.45 -1.84
C ALA A 188 -15.84 14.54 -3.02
N TRP A 189 -16.32 15.11 -4.14
CA TRP A 189 -16.66 14.39 -5.37
C TRP A 189 -15.46 13.73 -6.05
N SER A 190 -14.24 14.25 -5.85
CA SER A 190 -13.02 13.72 -6.48
C SER A 190 -12.28 12.71 -5.61
N ARG A 191 -12.68 12.48 -4.36
CA ARG A 191 -12.00 11.59 -3.40
C ARG A 191 -11.64 10.19 -3.93
N PRO A 192 -12.45 9.52 -4.76
CA PRO A 192 -12.08 8.22 -5.32
C PRO A 192 -10.90 8.29 -6.32
N ASP A 193 -10.66 9.45 -6.92
CA ASP A 193 -9.55 9.70 -7.84
C ASP A 193 -8.38 10.35 -7.08
N ILE A 194 -7.61 9.52 -6.38
CA ILE A 194 -6.56 9.96 -5.44
C ILE A 194 -5.62 11.02 -6.05
N PRO A 195 -5.03 10.84 -7.24
CA PRO A 195 -4.11 11.83 -7.79
C PRO A 195 -4.78 13.18 -8.06
N LEU A 196 -6.03 13.17 -8.53
CA LEU A 196 -6.79 14.39 -8.78
C LEU A 196 -7.16 15.08 -7.47
N HIS A 197 -7.63 14.31 -6.48
CA HIS A 197 -8.04 14.85 -5.19
C HIS A 197 -6.86 15.44 -4.42
N ALA A 198 -5.68 14.82 -4.53
CA ALA A 198 -4.46 15.28 -3.86
C ALA A 198 -4.06 16.71 -4.28
N LEU A 199 -4.39 17.16 -5.50
CA LEU A 199 -4.15 18.54 -5.93
C LEU A 199 -4.81 19.58 -5.00
N ALA A 200 -5.90 19.22 -4.32
CA ALA A 200 -6.62 20.09 -3.39
C ALA A 200 -6.02 20.16 -1.97
N MET A 201 -5.03 19.31 -1.65
CA MET A 201 -4.37 19.27 -0.35
C MET A 201 -3.69 20.61 -0.05
N TYR A 202 -4.04 21.24 1.08
CA TYR A 202 -3.56 22.56 1.49
C TYR A 202 -3.76 23.67 0.43
N LYS A 203 -4.87 23.62 -0.33
CA LYS A 203 -5.16 24.63 -1.37
C LYS A 203 -5.49 26.03 -0.83
N MET A 204 -5.81 26.17 0.45
CA MET A 204 -6.04 27.46 1.09
C MET A 204 -4.74 28.03 1.64
N THR A 205 -4.49 29.33 1.44
CA THR A 205 -3.32 30.00 2.00
C THR A 205 -3.30 29.90 3.51
N ARG A 206 -2.14 29.55 4.08
CA ARG A 206 -1.87 29.55 5.51
C ARG A 206 -0.41 29.84 5.77
N ASP A 207 -0.05 30.09 7.02
CA ASP A 207 1.34 30.36 7.40
C ASP A 207 2.27 29.23 6.96
N GLY A 208 3.41 29.58 6.38
CA GLY A 208 4.40 28.63 5.84
C GLY A 208 4.02 27.86 4.56
N LEU A 209 2.77 27.92 4.09
CA LEU A 209 2.33 27.22 2.86
C LEU A 209 1.75 28.19 1.82
N VAL A 210 2.28 28.10 0.61
CA VAL A 210 1.88 28.90 -0.55
C VAL A 210 1.24 27.97 -1.58
N PRO A 211 -0.09 27.94 -1.71
CA PRO A 211 -0.75 27.17 -2.76
C PRO A 211 -0.37 27.70 -4.14
N LYS A 212 -0.27 26.82 -5.14
CA LYS A 212 -0.05 27.21 -6.54
C LYS A 212 -1.19 28.11 -7.03
N GLU A 213 -2.41 27.81 -6.63
CA GLU A 213 -3.58 28.65 -6.86
C GLU A 213 -4.51 28.58 -5.64
N HIS A 214 -4.70 29.73 -4.98
CA HIS A 214 -5.51 29.81 -3.77
C HIS A 214 -6.94 29.29 -4.00
N GLY A 215 -7.35 28.32 -3.18
CA GLY A 215 -8.67 27.68 -3.25
C GLY A 215 -8.81 26.60 -4.31
N VAL A 216 -7.77 26.37 -5.13
CA VAL A 216 -7.83 25.44 -6.27
C VAL A 216 -6.75 24.37 -6.18
N THR A 217 -5.48 24.74 -6.06
CA THR A 217 -4.35 23.80 -6.07
C THR A 217 -3.37 24.11 -4.94
N GLY A 218 -2.99 23.06 -4.21
CA GLY A 218 -2.08 23.07 -3.08
C GLY A 218 -0.65 23.56 -3.36
N PRO A 219 0.25 23.47 -2.37
CA PRO A 219 1.61 23.99 -2.43
C PRO A 219 2.55 23.09 -3.24
N MET A 220 2.23 22.88 -4.52
CA MET A 220 2.93 21.94 -5.41
C MET A 220 4.42 22.27 -5.54
N ASP A 221 4.77 23.56 -5.62
CA ASP A 221 6.17 23.97 -5.78
C ASP A 221 7.00 23.62 -4.53
N GLN A 222 6.44 23.76 -3.33
CA GLN A 222 7.11 23.37 -2.09
C GLN A 222 7.27 21.85 -1.99
N ILE A 223 6.24 21.09 -2.40
CA ILE A 223 6.31 19.62 -2.43
C ILE A 223 7.41 19.16 -3.39
N LEU A 224 7.46 19.72 -4.60
CA LEU A 224 8.47 19.40 -5.61
C LEU A 224 9.88 19.73 -5.14
N GLN A 225 10.09 20.92 -4.54
CA GLN A 225 11.39 21.31 -4.00
C GLN A 225 11.93 20.35 -2.93
N LEU A 226 11.05 19.76 -2.11
CA LEU A 226 11.46 18.74 -1.14
C LEU A 226 11.77 17.41 -1.82
N GLN A 227 10.95 17.00 -2.80
CA GLN A 227 11.17 15.76 -3.55
C GLN A 227 12.46 15.79 -4.38
N GLU A 228 12.84 16.96 -4.93
CA GLU A 228 14.09 17.16 -5.67
C GLU A 228 15.36 16.90 -4.84
N LYS A 229 15.26 16.89 -3.51
CA LYS A 229 16.37 16.49 -2.62
C LYS A 229 16.70 14.99 -2.69
N GLY A 230 15.84 14.18 -3.30
CA GLY A 230 16.04 12.73 -3.43
C GLY A 230 15.92 11.96 -2.10
N LEU A 231 15.35 12.59 -1.06
CA LEU A 231 15.06 11.96 0.22
C LEU A 231 13.55 11.75 0.36
N PRO A 232 13.10 10.72 1.10
CA PRO A 232 11.71 10.64 1.55
C PRO A 232 11.29 11.92 2.28
N VAL A 233 10.02 12.26 2.20
CA VAL A 233 9.47 13.46 2.85
C VAL A 233 8.61 13.04 4.04
N ALA A 234 8.83 13.66 5.20
CA ALA A 234 7.99 13.47 6.37
C ALA A 234 7.01 14.64 6.52
N LEU A 235 5.72 14.33 6.68
CA LEU A 235 4.73 15.32 7.11
C LEU A 235 4.96 15.61 8.60
N VAL A 236 5.19 16.86 8.95
CA VAL A 236 5.41 17.27 10.34
C VAL A 236 4.41 18.36 10.72
N GLY A 237 3.75 18.26 11.87
CA GLY A 237 2.82 19.29 12.33
C GLY A 237 2.67 19.35 13.85
N ASP A 238 2.19 20.47 14.38
CA ASP A 238 2.05 20.63 15.84
C ASP A 238 0.86 19.82 16.35
N VAL A 239 -0.29 19.92 15.67
CA VAL A 239 -1.45 19.04 15.84
C VAL A 239 -1.90 18.54 14.46
N VAL A 240 -2.04 17.23 14.28
CA VAL A 240 -2.29 16.64 12.95
C VAL A 240 -3.54 15.77 12.94
N GLY A 241 -4.39 15.97 11.93
CA GLY A 241 -5.47 15.05 11.57
C GLY A 241 -6.75 15.19 12.39
N THR A 242 -6.96 16.34 13.04
CA THR A 242 -8.22 16.64 13.74
C THR A 242 -9.39 16.75 12.77
N GLY A 243 -10.62 16.69 13.29
CA GLY A 243 -11.83 16.81 12.48
C GLY A 243 -12.40 15.47 12.06
N SER A 244 -12.99 15.41 10.87
CA SER A 244 -13.76 14.23 10.46
C SER A 244 -12.89 13.09 9.94
N SER A 245 -13.38 11.86 10.14
CA SER A 245 -12.80 10.67 9.54
C SER A 245 -12.98 10.71 8.02
N ARG A 246 -11.90 10.98 7.29
CA ARG A 246 -11.87 10.92 5.83
C ARG A 246 -10.55 10.33 5.36
N LYS A 247 -10.58 9.09 4.88
CA LYS A 247 -9.40 8.39 4.34
C LYS A 247 -8.72 9.16 3.21
N SER A 248 -9.46 10.01 2.50
CA SER A 248 -8.92 10.88 1.45
C SER A 248 -7.85 11.86 1.96
N ALA A 249 -7.90 12.29 3.22
CA ALA A 249 -6.83 13.11 3.80
C ALA A 249 -5.49 12.37 3.83
N THR A 250 -5.48 11.13 4.38
CA THR A 250 -4.33 10.24 4.34
C THR A 250 -3.91 9.93 2.91
N ASN A 251 -4.86 9.61 2.01
CA ASN A 251 -4.52 9.32 0.62
C ASN A 251 -3.80 10.50 -0.06
N SER A 252 -4.20 11.75 0.19
CA SER A 252 -3.52 12.93 -0.37
C SER A 252 -2.09 13.06 0.15
N VAL A 253 -1.88 12.86 1.45
CA VAL A 253 -0.54 12.89 2.06
C VAL A 253 0.36 11.81 1.44
N LEU A 254 -0.14 10.57 1.40
CA LEU A 254 0.62 9.44 0.87
C LEU A 254 0.83 9.53 -0.64
N TRP A 255 -0.07 10.18 -1.38
CA TRP A 255 0.14 10.42 -2.81
C TRP A 255 1.44 11.20 -3.10
N TYR A 256 1.75 12.18 -2.25
CA TYR A 256 2.97 12.98 -2.38
C TYR A 256 4.18 12.39 -1.65
N PHE A 257 3.97 11.78 -0.49
CA PHE A 257 5.07 11.41 0.44
C PHE A 257 5.18 9.92 0.75
N GLY A 258 4.29 9.10 0.19
CA GLY A 258 4.32 7.64 0.28
C GLY A 258 5.05 6.99 -0.90
N GLU A 259 4.96 5.67 -0.92
CA GLU A 259 5.64 4.78 -1.86
C GLU A 259 4.64 4.17 -2.85
N GLU A 260 5.09 3.95 -4.09
CA GLU A 260 4.29 3.27 -5.10
C GLU A 260 3.94 1.85 -4.66
N MET A 261 2.76 1.38 -5.06
CA MET A 261 2.30 0.03 -4.78
C MET A 261 2.30 -0.79 -6.06
N ASP A 262 3.14 -1.83 -6.11
CA ASP A 262 3.20 -2.73 -7.26
C ASP A 262 1.83 -3.36 -7.55
N GLY A 263 1.40 -3.37 -8.81
CA GLY A 263 0.10 -3.91 -9.22
C GLY A 263 -1.13 -3.12 -8.78
N VAL A 264 -0.97 -1.96 -8.13
CA VAL A 264 -2.09 -1.13 -7.66
C VAL A 264 -2.00 0.29 -8.25
N PRO A 265 -2.73 0.60 -9.33
CA PRO A 265 -2.64 1.91 -9.96
C PRO A 265 -3.18 3.03 -9.05
N ASN A 266 -2.49 4.17 -9.08
CA ASN A 266 -2.93 5.46 -8.51
C ASN A 266 -3.20 5.42 -7.01
N LYS A 267 -2.47 4.56 -6.28
CA LYS A 267 -2.52 4.49 -4.83
C LYS A 267 -1.10 4.28 -4.30
N LYS A 268 -0.83 4.90 -3.15
CA LYS A 268 0.44 4.78 -2.44
C LYS A 268 0.21 4.30 -1.01
N SER A 269 1.24 3.71 -0.43
CA SER A 269 1.32 3.25 0.96
C SER A 269 2.55 3.84 1.64
N GLY A 270 2.86 3.44 2.87
CA GLY A 270 4.08 3.88 3.55
C GLY A 270 4.01 5.35 3.96
N GLY A 271 5.14 6.05 3.86
CA GLY A 271 5.26 7.46 4.25
C GLY A 271 5.47 7.66 5.76
N ILE A 272 5.80 8.90 6.14
CA ILE A 272 6.17 9.25 7.52
C ILE A 272 5.37 10.47 7.98
N CYS A 273 4.80 10.38 9.19
CA CYS A 273 4.05 11.47 9.80
C CYS A 273 4.44 11.67 11.27
N ILE A 274 4.86 12.88 11.60
CA ILE A 274 5.31 13.25 12.94
C ILE A 274 4.42 14.38 13.46
N GLY A 275 3.71 14.15 14.55
CA GLY A 275 2.89 15.16 15.19
C GLY A 275 3.40 15.51 16.59
N GLY A 276 3.26 16.77 17.02
CA GLY A 276 3.26 17.05 18.47
C GLY A 276 2.08 16.34 19.15
N ASN A 277 0.94 16.30 18.46
CA ASN A 277 -0.23 15.48 18.77
C ASN A 277 -0.87 14.99 17.47
N VAL A 278 -1.22 13.71 17.38
CA VAL A 278 -1.92 13.15 16.22
C VAL A 278 -3.29 12.63 16.65
N ALA A 279 -4.36 13.13 16.01
CA ALA A 279 -5.71 12.70 16.33
C ALA A 279 -5.87 11.18 16.13
N PRO A 280 -6.50 10.43 17.07
CA PRO A 280 -6.49 8.97 17.07
C PRO A 280 -7.01 8.31 15.78
N ILE A 281 -8.06 8.88 15.17
CA ILE A 281 -8.63 8.35 13.93
C ILE A 281 -7.63 8.50 12.76
N PHE A 282 -6.98 9.65 12.67
CA PHE A 282 -5.98 9.89 11.63
C PHE A 282 -4.74 9.02 11.84
N TYR A 283 -4.28 8.90 13.10
CA TYR A 283 -3.20 8.00 13.49
C TYR A 283 -3.46 6.57 13.01
N ASN A 284 -4.61 5.99 13.37
CA ASN A 284 -5.03 4.65 12.92
C ASN A 284 -5.09 4.54 11.39
N THR A 285 -5.57 5.57 10.70
CA THR A 285 -5.68 5.56 9.23
C THR A 285 -4.31 5.56 8.55
N MET A 286 -3.32 6.23 9.14
CA MET A 286 -1.93 6.22 8.68
C MET A 286 -1.28 4.85 8.90
N GLU A 287 -1.44 4.25 10.08
CA GLU A 287 -0.94 2.89 10.40
C GLU A 287 -1.57 1.82 9.49
N ASP A 288 -2.89 1.90 9.26
CA ASP A 288 -3.60 1.00 8.35
C ASP A 288 -3.08 1.09 6.90
N ALA A 289 -2.50 2.23 6.52
CA ALA A 289 -1.94 2.47 5.20
C ALA A 289 -0.42 2.19 5.11
N GLY A 290 0.19 1.68 6.18
CA GLY A 290 1.61 1.32 6.24
C GLY A 290 2.55 2.47 6.60
N ALA A 291 2.03 3.63 6.98
CA ALA A 291 2.86 4.77 7.34
C ALA A 291 3.51 4.60 8.73
N LEU A 292 4.75 5.07 8.86
CA LEU A 292 5.37 5.28 10.16
C LEU A 292 4.84 6.58 10.76
N VAL A 293 3.85 6.48 11.64
CA VAL A 293 3.23 7.61 12.33
C VAL A 293 3.57 7.57 13.82
N PHE A 294 4.03 8.68 14.38
CA PHE A 294 4.35 8.77 15.80
C PHE A 294 4.26 10.21 16.33
N GLU A 295 4.19 10.34 17.64
CA GLU A 295 4.14 11.63 18.34
C GLU A 295 5.52 11.97 18.93
N ALA A 296 5.98 13.20 18.73
CA ALA A 296 7.26 13.70 19.23
C ALA A 296 7.21 15.23 19.37
N PRO A 297 8.05 15.86 20.22
CA PRO A 297 8.30 17.31 20.14
C PRO A 297 8.76 17.70 18.72
N VAL A 298 8.10 18.70 18.12
CA VAL A 298 8.29 19.10 16.71
C VAL A 298 8.71 20.56 16.54
N GLU A 299 9.01 21.27 17.63
CA GLU A 299 9.32 22.70 17.64
C GLU A 299 10.67 23.01 16.96
N LYS A 300 11.58 22.04 16.96
CA LYS A 300 12.90 22.14 16.32
C LYS A 300 12.92 21.58 14.89
N LEU A 301 11.77 21.19 14.32
CA LEU A 301 11.68 20.60 12.99
C LEU A 301 11.08 21.64 12.03
N GLY A 302 11.92 22.28 11.23
CA GLY A 302 11.55 23.32 10.28
C GLY A 302 11.24 22.80 8.88
N MET A 303 10.49 23.58 8.10
CA MET A 303 10.24 23.28 6.68
C MET A 303 11.56 23.18 5.91
N GLY A 304 11.76 22.06 5.23
CA GLY A 304 12.95 21.82 4.42
C GLY A 304 14.16 21.28 5.18
N ASP A 305 14.10 21.13 6.50
CA ASP A 305 15.18 20.51 7.26
C ASP A 305 15.42 19.08 6.79
N VAL A 306 16.69 18.67 6.81
CA VAL A 306 17.08 17.26 6.67
C VAL A 306 17.32 16.72 8.07
N ILE A 307 16.58 15.68 8.42
CA ILE A 307 16.65 15.03 9.74
C ILE A 307 16.90 13.53 9.59
N GLU A 308 17.45 12.93 10.63
CA GLU A 308 17.60 11.48 10.76
C GLU A 308 16.66 10.96 11.83
N ILE A 309 15.74 10.06 11.46
CA ILE A 309 14.86 9.36 12.38
C ILE A 309 15.52 8.04 12.75
N ARG A 310 15.58 7.73 14.04
CA ARG A 310 16.05 6.47 14.62
C ARG A 310 14.86 5.77 15.28
N PRO A 311 14.05 4.96 14.54
CA PRO A 311 12.78 4.44 15.04
C PRO A 311 12.92 3.56 16.28
N TYR A 312 14.00 2.79 16.36
CA TYR A 312 14.29 1.86 17.45
C TYR A 312 14.90 2.55 18.67
N ASP A 313 15.63 3.65 18.47
CA ASP A 313 16.23 4.42 19.56
C ASP A 313 15.29 5.49 20.13
N GLY A 314 14.19 5.78 19.42
CA GLY A 314 13.25 6.83 19.80
C GLY A 314 13.85 8.23 19.64
N LYS A 315 14.63 8.49 18.59
CA LYS A 315 15.35 9.77 18.42
C LYS A 315 15.16 10.39 17.03
N ILE A 316 15.15 11.71 17.01
CA ILE A 316 15.28 12.53 15.80
C ILE A 316 16.54 13.36 15.93
N LEU A 317 17.45 13.21 14.98
CA LEU A 317 18.70 13.96 14.91
C LEU A 317 18.68 14.97 13.76
N SER A 318 19.43 16.06 13.91
CA SER A 318 19.74 16.96 12.81
C SER A 318 20.66 16.28 11.79
N GLU A 319 20.84 16.89 10.62
CA GLU A 319 21.85 16.44 9.65
C GLU A 319 23.28 16.39 10.22
N SER A 320 23.60 17.22 11.23
CA SER A 320 24.88 17.23 11.93
C SER A 320 24.98 16.22 13.10
N GLY A 321 23.91 15.49 13.40
CA GLY A 321 23.85 14.50 14.48
C GLY A 321 23.46 15.05 15.85
N GLU A 322 23.01 16.30 15.95
CA GLU A 322 22.45 16.85 17.19
C GLU A 322 21.08 16.24 17.48
N VAL A 323 20.80 15.86 18.73
CA VAL A 323 19.46 15.40 19.12
C VAL A 323 18.46 16.57 19.09
N LEU A 324 17.53 16.53 18.15
CA LEU A 324 16.45 17.51 18.03
C LEU A 324 15.25 17.15 18.89
N SER A 325 14.91 15.86 18.93
CA SER A 325 13.73 15.34 19.62
C SER A 325 13.91 13.89 20.05
N GLU A 326 13.20 13.48 21.10
CA GLU A 326 13.10 12.10 21.56
C GLU A 326 11.62 11.70 21.62
N PHE A 327 11.32 10.44 21.32
CA PHE A 327 9.96 9.91 21.27
C PHE A 327 9.89 8.46 21.72
N THR A 328 8.67 8.01 21.97
CA THR A 328 8.35 6.60 22.20
C THR A 328 7.20 6.22 21.29
N LEU A 329 7.30 5.07 20.64
CA LEU A 329 6.20 4.56 19.84
C LEU A 329 5.03 4.16 20.75
N LYS A 330 3.78 4.37 20.31
CA LYS A 330 2.62 3.92 21.08
C LYS A 330 2.62 2.40 21.29
N SER A 331 3.20 1.66 20.35
CA SER A 331 3.49 0.24 20.45
C SER A 331 4.62 -0.13 19.49
N ASP A 332 5.53 -1.01 19.90
CA ASP A 332 6.55 -1.56 19.00
C ASP A 332 5.95 -2.39 17.87
N VAL A 333 4.69 -2.83 18.00
CA VAL A 333 3.95 -3.53 16.94
C VAL A 333 3.87 -2.66 15.68
N LEU A 334 3.89 -1.33 15.80
CA LEU A 334 3.93 -0.41 14.65
C LEU A 334 5.08 -0.73 13.68
N LEU A 335 6.23 -1.21 14.15
CA LEU A 335 7.35 -1.58 13.29
C LEU A 335 7.02 -2.80 12.41
N ASP A 336 6.25 -3.76 12.95
CA ASP A 336 5.73 -4.88 12.16
C ASP A 336 4.64 -4.39 11.20
N GLU A 337 3.80 -3.43 11.60
CA GLU A 337 2.74 -2.89 10.77
C GLU A 337 3.32 -2.17 9.54
N VAL A 338 4.34 -1.35 9.72
CA VAL A 338 5.06 -0.69 8.62
C VAL A 338 5.71 -1.72 7.70
N ARG A 339 6.44 -2.71 8.25
CA ARG A 339 7.05 -3.79 7.45
C ARG A 339 6.03 -4.60 6.64
N ALA A 340 4.84 -4.83 7.19
CA ALA A 340 3.76 -5.53 6.49
C ALA A 340 3.03 -4.67 5.43
N GLY A 341 3.43 -3.40 5.25
CA GLY A 341 2.73 -2.45 4.37
C GLY A 341 1.37 -2.02 4.91
N GLY A 342 1.16 -2.10 6.23
CA GLY A 342 -0.03 -1.64 6.94
C GLY A 342 -0.52 -2.62 8.01
N ARG A 343 -1.15 -2.06 9.04
CA ARG A 343 -1.75 -2.84 10.14
C ARG A 343 -2.75 -3.89 9.67
N ILE A 344 -3.59 -3.57 8.68
CA ILE A 344 -4.57 -4.51 8.12
C ILE A 344 -3.86 -5.72 7.51
N ASN A 345 -2.80 -5.50 6.74
CA ASN A 345 -2.01 -6.58 6.14
C ASN A 345 -1.34 -7.43 7.21
N LEU A 346 -0.76 -6.80 8.25
CA LEU A 346 -0.17 -7.52 9.37
C LEU A 346 -1.20 -8.44 10.07
N ILE A 347 -2.40 -7.95 10.35
CA ILE A 347 -3.45 -8.73 11.00
C ILE A 347 -3.83 -9.95 10.16
N ILE A 348 -4.08 -9.75 8.86
CA ILE A 348 -4.47 -10.83 7.94
C ILE A 348 -3.34 -11.84 7.80
N GLY A 349 -2.12 -11.39 7.51
CA GLY A 349 -0.96 -12.26 7.32
C GLY A 349 -0.56 -13.01 8.59
N ARG A 350 -0.62 -12.36 9.76
CA ARG A 350 -0.41 -13.03 11.06
C ARG A 350 -1.45 -14.12 11.31
N GLY A 351 -2.71 -13.86 10.97
CA GLY A 351 -3.78 -14.86 11.01
C GLY A 351 -3.52 -16.03 10.06
N LEU A 352 -3.08 -15.76 8.83
CA LEU A 352 -2.69 -16.78 7.85
C LEU A 352 -1.55 -17.65 8.36
N THR A 353 -0.47 -17.04 8.87
CA THR A 353 0.65 -17.76 9.48
C THR A 353 0.20 -18.61 10.66
N THR A 354 -0.66 -18.08 11.53
CA THR A 354 -1.19 -18.83 12.68
C THR A 354 -1.95 -20.07 12.23
N ARG A 355 -2.89 -19.92 11.28
CA ARG A 355 -3.66 -21.06 10.73
C ARG A 355 -2.77 -22.09 10.05
N ALA A 356 -1.75 -21.65 9.30
CA ALA A 356 -0.81 -22.55 8.64
C ALA A 356 0.00 -23.38 9.66
N ARG A 357 0.50 -22.73 10.73
CA ARG A 357 1.23 -23.40 11.81
C ARG A 357 0.36 -24.41 12.55
N GLU A 358 -0.87 -24.05 12.89
CA GLU A 358 -1.84 -24.97 13.50
C GLU A 358 -2.11 -26.19 12.61
N ALA A 359 -2.34 -25.97 11.31
CA ALA A 359 -2.58 -27.04 10.34
C ALA A 359 -1.37 -27.99 10.18
N LEU A 360 -0.16 -27.49 10.38
CA LEU A 360 1.09 -28.25 10.35
C LEU A 360 1.50 -28.83 11.72
N GLY A 361 0.73 -28.56 12.79
CA GLY A 361 1.05 -29.02 14.15
C GLY A 361 2.28 -28.33 14.77
N LEU A 362 2.61 -27.14 14.29
CA LEU A 362 3.73 -26.32 14.79
C LEU A 362 3.29 -25.46 15.99
N PRO A 363 4.21 -25.12 16.92
CA PRO A 363 3.89 -24.21 18.02
C PRO A 363 3.55 -22.81 17.49
N PRO A 364 2.85 -21.96 18.27
CA PRO A 364 2.60 -20.56 17.91
C PRO A 364 3.89 -19.82 17.52
N SER A 365 3.79 -18.90 16.56
CA SER A 365 4.95 -18.13 16.09
C SER A 365 5.43 -17.12 17.14
N ASP A 366 6.75 -16.95 17.22
CA ASP A 366 7.45 -15.88 17.95
C ASP A 366 7.98 -14.78 17.01
N LEU A 367 7.70 -14.88 15.70
CA LEU A 367 8.17 -13.94 14.67
C LEU A 367 7.63 -12.51 14.87
N PHE A 368 6.38 -12.38 15.31
CA PHE A 368 5.71 -11.08 15.37
C PHE A 368 5.76 -10.47 16.76
N ARG A 369 5.99 -9.16 16.82
CA ARG A 369 5.88 -8.35 18.03
C ARG A 369 4.46 -8.45 18.60
N LYS A 370 4.40 -8.49 19.92
CA LYS A 370 3.15 -8.60 20.68
C LYS A 370 2.91 -7.29 21.43
N PRO A 371 1.65 -6.84 21.56
CA PRO A 371 1.33 -5.74 22.44
C PRO A 371 1.73 -6.06 23.87
N GLU A 372 2.30 -5.08 24.57
CA GLU A 372 2.51 -5.19 26.01
C GLU A 372 1.18 -5.47 26.71
N GLN A 373 1.17 -6.47 27.58
CA GLN A 373 0.00 -6.78 28.38
C GLN A 373 0.02 -5.88 29.62
N PRO A 374 -1.11 -5.23 29.98
CA PRO A 374 -1.16 -4.42 31.18
C PRO A 374 -0.91 -5.30 32.42
N ASP A 375 -0.26 -4.71 33.43
CA ASP A 375 -0.05 -5.38 34.71
C ASP A 375 -1.40 -5.78 35.35
N ASP A 376 -1.46 -6.98 35.93
CA ASP A 376 -2.60 -7.37 36.74
C ASP A 376 -2.61 -6.57 38.05
N THR A 377 -3.44 -5.53 38.06
CA THR A 377 -3.62 -4.68 39.25
C THR A 377 -4.55 -5.30 40.30
N GLY A 378 -5.14 -6.47 40.04
CA GLY A 378 -6.14 -7.12 40.90
C GLY A 378 -7.48 -6.37 40.98
N LYS A 379 -7.66 -5.33 40.16
CA LYS A 379 -8.89 -4.52 40.10
C LYS A 379 -9.84 -5.05 39.02
N GLY A 380 -11.14 -4.81 39.22
CA GLY A 380 -12.15 -5.07 38.19
C GLY A 380 -12.06 -4.09 37.01
N PHE A 381 -12.79 -4.39 35.94
CA PHE A 381 -12.84 -3.58 34.73
C PHE A 381 -13.88 -2.45 34.83
N THR A 382 -13.65 -1.35 34.12
CA THR A 382 -14.67 -0.31 33.90
C THR A 382 -15.73 -0.79 32.90
N LEU A 383 -16.79 -0.03 32.65
CA LEU A 383 -17.80 -0.42 31.65
C LEU A 383 -17.26 -0.48 30.21
N ALA A 384 -16.22 0.31 29.89
CA ALA A 384 -15.63 0.37 28.56
C ALA A 384 -14.55 -0.69 28.32
N GLN A 385 -13.94 -1.20 29.39
CA GLN A 385 -12.99 -2.32 29.38
C GLN A 385 -13.75 -3.63 29.48
#